data_AF-A0A8G0KT03-F1
#
_entry.id   AF-A0A8G0KT03-F1
#
_cell.length_a   1.000
_cell.length_b   1.000
_cell.length_c   1.000
_cell.angle_alpha   90.00
_cell.angle_beta   90.00
_cell.angle_gamma   90.00
#
_symmetry.space_group_name_H-M   'P 1'
#
loop_
_entity.id
_entity.type
_entity.pdbx_description
1 polymer ?
#
loop_
_entity_poly.entity_id
_entity_poly.type
_entity_poly.pdbx_seq_one_letter_code
_entity_poly.pdbx_strand_id
1 'polypeptide(L)'
;MQNYNINSCKRKLHFLAQVRHESGEFVYQEEIASGSAYEGREDLGNTEKGDGIKFKGRGLIQITGRKNYTNYGSYKGENFTTTPNNKKLGELPYCVDSAGWYWSKNLSIDLNDYADKDDIIYITYRINGGYNGYLDDRKPKLIEMIKSINCEKTKFENYDSYSIKKSKSWDAYDAVYKYAKLNTSESKESYKRFLELTDDYLTWNSMKGNVNKKKRENMENKRKIANEKVK
;
A
#
# COMPACT_ATOMS: atom_id res chain seq x y z
N MET A 1 -14.04 -2.51 11.79
CA MET A 1 -13.78 -1.05 11.91
C MET A 1 -13.60 -0.59 13.36
N GLN A 2 -14.59 -0.75 14.25
CA GLN A 2 -14.51 -0.29 15.65
C GLN A 2 -13.27 -0.85 16.39
N ASN A 3 -13.03 -2.16 16.32
CA ASN A 3 -11.87 -2.83 16.94
C ASN A 3 -10.49 -2.28 16.50
N TYR A 4 -10.46 -1.52 15.40
CA TYR A 4 -9.25 -0.98 14.77
C TYR A 4 -9.21 0.55 14.78
N ASN A 5 -10.08 1.19 15.58
CA ASN A 5 -10.23 2.64 15.67
C ASN A 5 -10.49 3.34 14.32
N ILE A 6 -11.06 2.62 13.35
CA ILE A 6 -11.54 3.18 12.08
C ILE A 6 -12.94 3.76 12.34
N ASN A 7 -12.99 4.84 13.11
CA ASN A 7 -14.20 5.33 13.77
C ASN A 7 -14.64 6.73 13.33
N SER A 8 -13.70 7.62 12.96
CA SER A 8 -14.01 8.93 12.36
C SER A 8 -14.49 8.78 10.92
N CYS A 9 -15.20 9.80 10.41
CA CYS A 9 -15.67 9.78 9.01
C CYS A 9 -14.50 9.66 8.04
N LYS A 10 -13.43 10.47 8.22
CA LYS A 10 -12.21 10.39 7.38
C LYS A 10 -11.63 8.97 7.35
N ARG A 11 -11.40 8.38 8.52
CA ARG A 11 -10.84 7.03 8.63
C ARG A 11 -11.68 6.00 7.89
N LYS A 12 -13.00 6.03 8.07
CA LYS A 12 -13.92 5.13 7.38
C LYS A 12 -13.89 5.31 5.87
N LEU A 13 -13.98 6.55 5.37
CA LEU A 13 -14.02 6.80 3.92
C LEU A 13 -12.70 6.42 3.24
N HIS A 14 -11.55 6.77 3.84
CA HIS A 14 -10.25 6.35 3.32
C HIS A 14 -10.09 4.82 3.33
N PHE A 15 -10.45 4.16 4.42
CA PHE A 15 -10.42 2.70 4.51
C PHE A 15 -11.31 2.05 3.44
N LEU A 16 -12.56 2.53 3.30
CA LEU A 16 -13.50 2.03 2.31
C LEU A 16 -13.02 2.25 0.88
N ALA A 17 -12.40 3.39 0.56
CA ALA A 17 -11.89 3.67 -0.78
C ALA A 17 -10.81 2.66 -1.19
N GLN A 18 -9.95 2.27 -0.24
CA GLN A 18 -8.91 1.27 -0.48
C GLN A 18 -9.51 -0.13 -0.61
N VAL A 19 -10.36 -0.54 0.34
CA VAL A 19 -10.96 -1.86 0.33
C VAL A 19 -11.85 -2.09 -0.90
N ARG A 20 -12.63 -1.08 -1.32
CA ARG A 20 -13.43 -1.17 -2.56
C ARG A 20 -12.57 -1.46 -3.78
N HIS A 21 -11.38 -0.87 -3.85
CA HIS A 21 -10.44 -1.17 -4.93
C HIS A 21 -9.90 -2.61 -4.82
N GLU A 22 -9.34 -2.97 -3.66
CA GLU A 22 -8.66 -4.27 -3.48
C GLU A 22 -9.60 -5.49 -3.62
N SER A 23 -10.88 -5.31 -3.30
CA SER A 23 -11.89 -6.36 -3.36
C SER A 23 -12.79 -6.28 -4.59
N GLY A 24 -12.55 -5.34 -5.50
CA GLY A 24 -13.43 -5.08 -6.64
C GLY A 24 -14.88 -4.85 -6.21
N GLU A 25 -15.13 -3.79 -5.45
CA GLU A 25 -16.45 -3.44 -4.91
C GLU A 25 -17.03 -4.49 -3.94
N PHE A 26 -16.18 -5.07 -3.09
CA PHE A 26 -16.55 -6.14 -2.15
C PHE A 26 -17.03 -7.44 -2.80
N VAL A 27 -16.89 -7.57 -4.13
CA VAL A 27 -17.28 -8.77 -4.86
C VAL A 27 -16.31 -9.92 -4.59
N TYR A 28 -15.01 -9.62 -4.49
CA TYR A 28 -13.95 -10.61 -4.38
C TYR A 28 -13.31 -10.60 -2.98
N GLN A 29 -13.37 -11.75 -2.30
CA GLN A 29 -12.69 -11.99 -1.02
C GLN A 29 -11.47 -12.91 -1.20
N GLU A 30 -11.17 -13.28 -2.44
CA GLU A 30 -10.00 -14.05 -2.84
C GLU A 30 -9.54 -13.57 -4.21
N GLU A 31 -8.23 -13.48 -4.41
CA GLU A 31 -7.66 -13.09 -5.69
C GLU A 31 -8.07 -14.09 -6.78
N ILE A 32 -8.47 -13.54 -7.94
CA ILE A 32 -8.88 -14.32 -9.12
C ILE A 32 -7.68 -15.10 -9.69
N ALA A 33 -6.49 -14.52 -9.64
CA ALA A 33 -5.29 -15.20 -10.09
C ALA A 33 -4.96 -16.43 -9.23
N SER A 34 -4.21 -17.36 -9.80
CA SER A 34 -3.81 -18.59 -9.12
C SER A 34 -2.91 -18.35 -7.90
N GLY A 35 -2.21 -17.21 -7.85
CA GLY A 35 -1.15 -16.93 -6.88
C GLY A 35 0.22 -17.51 -7.24
N SER A 36 0.36 -18.22 -8.37
CA SER A 36 1.66 -18.78 -8.80
C SER A 36 2.74 -17.71 -8.99
N ALA A 37 2.37 -16.47 -9.30
CA ALA A 37 3.29 -15.34 -9.41
C ALA A 37 3.95 -14.95 -8.07
N TYR A 38 3.42 -15.44 -6.94
CA TYR A 38 3.99 -15.21 -5.61
C TYR A 38 4.96 -16.32 -5.17
N GLU A 39 5.13 -17.38 -5.97
CA GLU A 39 6.04 -18.48 -5.64
C GLU A 39 7.49 -17.97 -5.52
N GLY A 40 8.21 -18.38 -4.46
CA GLY A 40 9.60 -18.01 -4.24
C GLY A 40 9.83 -16.54 -3.86
N ARG A 41 8.77 -15.75 -3.62
CA ARG A 41 8.88 -14.35 -3.20
C ARG A 41 9.33 -14.26 -1.74
N GLU A 42 10.63 -14.07 -1.53
CA GLU A 42 11.24 -13.92 -0.20
C GLU A 42 10.66 -12.76 0.60
N ASP A 43 10.32 -11.64 -0.05
CA ASP A 43 9.72 -10.48 0.61
C ASP A 43 8.33 -10.78 1.20
N LEU A 44 7.65 -11.79 0.65
CA LEU A 44 6.37 -12.33 1.13
C LEU A 44 6.54 -13.52 2.10
N GLY A 45 7.78 -13.96 2.33
CA GLY A 45 8.11 -15.16 3.10
C GLY A 45 7.74 -16.47 2.40
N ASN A 46 7.48 -16.45 1.09
CA ASN A 46 7.11 -17.63 0.32
C ASN A 46 8.38 -18.42 -0.06
N THR A 47 8.92 -19.16 0.89
CA THR A 47 10.19 -19.89 0.75
C THR A 47 10.02 -21.40 0.60
N GLU A 48 8.81 -21.92 0.78
CA GLU A 48 8.49 -23.34 0.57
C GLU A 48 7.74 -23.55 -0.75
N LYS A 49 7.97 -24.71 -1.37
CA LYS A 49 7.29 -25.08 -2.61
C LYS A 49 5.77 -25.09 -2.43
N GLY A 50 5.07 -24.34 -3.28
CA GLY A 50 3.61 -24.24 -3.30
C GLY A 50 3.06 -23.07 -2.47
N ASP A 51 3.92 -22.28 -1.85
CA ASP A 51 3.53 -21.13 -1.04
C ASP A 51 2.76 -20.07 -1.83
N GLY A 52 3.09 -19.87 -3.11
CA GLY A 52 2.44 -18.85 -3.92
C GLY A 52 0.94 -19.05 -4.00
N ILE A 53 0.51 -20.29 -4.32
CA ILE A 53 -0.91 -20.64 -4.40
C ILE A 53 -1.53 -20.74 -3.01
N LYS A 54 -0.81 -21.35 -2.05
CA LYS A 54 -1.31 -21.57 -0.70
C LYS A 54 -1.60 -20.25 0.03
N PHE A 55 -0.75 -19.24 -0.17
CA PHE A 55 -0.83 -17.91 0.44
C PHE A 55 -1.10 -16.81 -0.59
N LYS A 56 -1.89 -17.11 -1.62
CA LYS A 56 -2.42 -16.10 -2.54
C LYS A 56 -3.32 -15.09 -1.82
N GLY A 57 -3.59 -13.96 -2.47
CA GLY A 57 -4.39 -12.88 -1.90
C GLY A 57 -5.77 -13.34 -1.41
N ARG A 58 -6.10 -13.04 -0.15
CA ARG A 58 -7.42 -13.23 0.45
C ARG A 58 -7.83 -12.09 1.37
N GLY A 59 -9.12 -11.98 1.59
CA GLY A 59 -9.72 -10.92 2.39
C GLY A 59 -9.85 -9.61 1.61
N LEU A 60 -10.53 -8.66 2.23
CA LEU A 60 -10.95 -7.43 1.58
C LEU A 60 -9.80 -6.46 1.23
N ILE A 61 -8.60 -6.68 1.77
CA ILE A 61 -7.38 -5.91 1.45
C ILE A 61 -6.29 -6.76 0.78
N GLN A 62 -6.63 -7.99 0.37
CA GLN A 62 -5.71 -8.93 -0.29
C GLN A 62 -4.45 -9.24 0.56
N ILE A 63 -4.64 -9.89 1.71
CA ILE A 63 -3.53 -10.45 2.49
C ILE A 63 -2.84 -11.52 1.66
N THR A 64 -1.56 -11.30 1.35
CA THR A 64 -0.77 -12.18 0.47
C THR A 64 0.55 -12.57 1.13
N GLY A 65 0.95 -13.82 0.97
CA GLY A 65 2.25 -14.34 1.39
C GLY A 65 2.26 -14.98 2.78
N ARG A 66 3.06 -16.05 2.93
CA ARG A 66 3.21 -16.81 4.18
C ARG A 66 3.47 -15.91 5.38
N LYS A 67 4.33 -14.89 5.20
CA LYS A 67 4.67 -13.94 6.26
C LYS A 67 3.43 -13.24 6.82
N ASN A 68 2.58 -12.70 5.95
CA ASN A 68 1.40 -11.97 6.38
C ASN A 68 0.32 -12.90 6.97
N TYR A 69 0.16 -14.10 6.41
CA TYR A 69 -0.71 -15.14 6.98
C TYR A 69 -0.26 -15.54 8.40
N THR A 70 1.04 -15.70 8.60
CA THR A 70 1.64 -16.04 9.90
C THR A 70 1.41 -14.91 10.91
N ASN A 71 1.65 -13.66 10.50
CA ASN A 71 1.46 -12.50 11.36
C ASN A 71 -0.01 -12.33 11.77
N TYR A 72 -0.94 -12.49 10.83
CA TYR A 72 -2.37 -12.42 11.14
C TYR A 72 -2.79 -13.55 12.08
N GLY A 73 -2.31 -14.77 11.81
CA GLY A 73 -2.59 -15.91 12.70
C GLY A 73 -2.08 -15.71 14.11
N SER A 74 -0.86 -15.16 14.25
CA SER A 74 -0.30 -14.80 15.56
C SER A 74 -1.15 -13.74 16.28
N TYR A 75 -1.65 -12.74 15.55
CA TYR A 75 -2.56 -11.72 16.09
C TYR A 75 -3.91 -12.31 16.54
N LYS A 76 -4.43 -13.30 15.81
CA LYS A 76 -5.71 -13.97 16.14
C LYS A 76 -5.59 -15.10 17.16
N GLY A 77 -4.37 -15.58 17.44
CA GLY A 77 -4.17 -16.80 18.23
C GLY A 77 -4.59 -18.07 17.49
N GLU A 78 -4.59 -18.07 16.16
CA GLU A 78 -5.02 -19.19 15.31
C GLU A 78 -4.03 -19.41 14.16
N ASN A 79 -3.73 -20.66 13.80
CA ASN A 79 -2.78 -20.93 12.73
C ASN A 79 -3.45 -20.84 11.34
N PHE A 80 -3.18 -19.75 10.61
CA PHE A 80 -3.62 -19.54 9.22
C PHE A 80 -2.65 -20.09 8.16
N THR A 81 -1.54 -20.72 8.56
CA THR A 81 -0.55 -21.28 7.61
C THR A 81 -0.88 -22.71 7.14
N THR A 82 -1.94 -23.31 7.68
CA THR A 82 -2.40 -24.66 7.35
C THR A 82 -3.66 -24.64 6.50
N THR A 83 -3.86 -25.67 5.70
CA THR A 83 -5.16 -25.94 5.07
C THR A 83 -6.00 -26.76 6.05
N PRO A 84 -7.29 -26.44 6.26
CA PRO A 84 -8.10 -25.44 5.54
C PRO A 84 -8.05 -24.02 6.11
N ASN A 85 -7.37 -23.77 7.23
CA ASN A 85 -7.43 -22.48 7.94
C ASN A 85 -7.00 -21.27 7.09
N ASN A 86 -6.04 -21.42 6.18
CA ASN A 86 -5.65 -20.36 5.26
C ASN A 86 -6.82 -19.83 4.42
N LYS A 87 -7.81 -20.67 4.08
CA LYS A 87 -8.98 -20.28 3.29
C LYS A 87 -9.95 -19.39 4.06
N LYS A 88 -9.99 -19.52 5.39
CA LYS A 88 -10.84 -18.70 6.27
C LYS A 88 -10.59 -17.20 6.09
N LEU A 89 -9.38 -16.78 5.68
CA LEU A 89 -9.08 -15.37 5.38
C LEU A 89 -9.95 -14.79 4.24
N GLY A 90 -10.52 -15.63 3.37
CA GLY A 90 -11.50 -15.24 2.36
C GLY A 90 -12.96 -15.30 2.82
N GLU A 91 -13.20 -15.69 4.08
CA GLU A 91 -14.54 -15.95 4.63
C GLU A 91 -14.86 -14.98 5.77
N LEU A 92 -16.15 -14.76 6.03
CA LEU A 92 -16.58 -14.01 7.22
C LEU A 92 -16.27 -14.80 8.50
N PRO A 93 -15.86 -14.14 9.60
CA PRO A 93 -15.63 -12.69 9.71
C PRO A 93 -14.21 -12.26 9.29
N TYR A 94 -13.30 -13.20 9.01
CA TYR A 94 -11.87 -12.92 8.86
C TYR A 94 -11.52 -12.07 7.63
N CYS A 95 -12.28 -12.14 6.54
CA CYS A 95 -12.05 -11.32 5.35
C CYS A 95 -12.20 -9.81 5.62
N VAL A 96 -13.07 -9.45 6.58
CA VAL A 96 -13.26 -8.07 7.05
C VAL A 96 -12.30 -7.73 8.18
N ASP A 97 -12.13 -8.65 9.13
CA ASP A 97 -11.27 -8.44 10.31
C ASP A 97 -9.80 -8.21 9.91
N SER A 98 -9.30 -9.04 8.98
CA SER A 98 -7.94 -8.93 8.45
C SER A 98 -7.67 -7.61 7.73
N ALA A 99 -8.68 -7.02 7.07
CA ALA A 99 -8.54 -5.71 6.45
C ALA A 99 -8.30 -4.60 7.49
N GLY A 100 -9.08 -4.61 8.59
CA GLY A 100 -8.88 -3.67 9.69
C GLY A 100 -7.56 -3.89 10.44
N TRP A 101 -7.15 -5.14 10.62
CA TRP A 101 -5.85 -5.50 11.19
C TRP A 101 -4.71 -5.00 10.32
N TYR A 102 -4.76 -5.23 9.01
CA TYR A 102 -3.70 -4.78 8.10
C TYR A 102 -3.54 -3.26 8.14
N TRP A 103 -4.68 -2.55 8.13
CA TRP A 103 -4.76 -1.10 8.16
C TRP A 103 -4.10 -0.47 9.40
N SER A 104 -4.29 -1.06 10.58
CA SER A 104 -3.93 -0.42 11.86
C SER A 104 -2.86 -1.14 12.69
N LYS A 105 -2.52 -2.40 12.37
CA LYS A 105 -1.66 -3.27 13.20
C LYS A 105 -0.54 -3.98 12.43
N ASN A 106 -0.74 -4.39 11.18
CA ASN A 106 0.28 -5.17 10.46
C ASN A 106 1.41 -4.31 9.89
N LEU A 107 1.09 -3.11 9.41
CA LEU A 107 2.08 -2.20 8.86
C LEU A 107 2.94 -1.60 9.98
N SER A 108 4.14 -1.13 9.64
CA SER A 108 5.00 -0.38 10.57
C SER A 108 4.44 0.99 10.99
N ILE A 109 3.23 1.33 10.54
CA ILE A 109 2.48 2.54 10.86
C ILE A 109 1.00 2.17 11.04
N ASP A 110 0.25 3.01 11.73
CA ASP A 110 -1.22 2.98 11.70
C ASP A 110 -1.72 3.92 10.58
N LEU A 111 -2.48 3.39 9.61
CA LEU A 111 -3.08 4.20 8.55
C LEU A 111 -4.21 5.12 9.07
N ASN A 112 -4.73 4.80 10.26
CA ASN A 112 -5.13 5.75 11.31
C ASN A 112 -4.72 7.20 11.05
N ASP A 113 -3.43 7.44 11.28
CA ASP A 113 -2.84 8.76 11.40
C ASP A 113 -2.81 9.52 10.08
N TYR A 114 -2.86 8.79 8.97
CA TYR A 114 -2.78 9.35 7.62
C TYR A 114 -4.16 9.62 7.04
N ALA A 115 -5.17 8.83 7.42
CA ALA A 115 -6.55 9.14 7.07
C ALA A 115 -7.04 10.40 7.79
N ASP A 116 -6.62 10.63 9.04
CA ASP A 116 -6.94 11.88 9.74
C ASP A 116 -6.32 13.11 9.06
N LYS A 117 -5.15 12.93 8.45
CA LYS A 117 -4.44 13.93 7.63
C LYS A 117 -4.94 14.00 6.19
N ASP A 118 -5.95 13.21 5.82
CA ASP A 118 -6.50 13.14 4.47
C ASP A 118 -5.46 12.71 3.40
N ASP A 119 -4.47 11.89 3.75
CA ASP A 119 -3.33 11.54 2.88
C ASP A 119 -3.57 10.23 2.11
N ILE A 120 -4.52 10.25 1.16
CA ILE A 120 -4.83 9.10 0.32
C ILE A 120 -3.62 8.63 -0.52
N ILE A 121 -2.71 9.55 -0.89
CA ILE A 121 -1.51 9.25 -1.66
C ILE A 121 -0.62 8.31 -0.85
N TYR A 122 -0.28 8.68 0.39
CA TYR A 122 0.57 7.85 1.22
C TYR A 122 -0.11 6.55 1.65
N ILE A 123 -1.42 6.60 1.96
CA ILE A 123 -2.20 5.39 2.25
C ILE A 123 -2.12 4.40 1.09
N THR A 124 -2.34 4.85 -0.14
CA THR A 124 -2.28 4.00 -1.34
C THR A 124 -0.88 3.39 -1.51
N TYR A 125 0.17 4.21 -1.35
CA TYR A 125 1.55 3.72 -1.40
C TYR A 125 1.84 2.64 -0.36
N ARG A 126 1.30 2.79 0.84
CA ARG A 126 1.56 1.87 1.96
C ARG A 126 0.81 0.55 1.85
N ILE A 127 -0.37 0.55 1.21
CA ILE A 127 -1.14 -0.67 0.95
C ILE A 127 -0.56 -1.42 -0.24
N ASN A 128 -0.35 -0.74 -1.37
CA ASN A 128 0.00 -1.37 -2.64
C ASN A 128 1.51 -1.46 -2.89
N GLY A 129 2.33 -0.73 -2.12
CA GLY A 129 3.74 -0.51 -2.42
C GLY A 129 3.95 0.38 -3.66
N GLY A 130 2.92 1.07 -4.12
CA GLY A 130 2.86 1.82 -5.38
C GLY A 130 1.55 2.59 -5.50
N TYR A 131 1.18 2.98 -6.71
CA TYR A 131 -0.01 3.81 -6.95
C TYR A 131 -0.97 3.17 -7.96
N ASN A 132 -0.99 1.83 -8.03
CA ASN A 132 -1.93 1.14 -8.90
C ASN A 132 -3.37 1.46 -8.45
N GLY A 133 -4.21 1.89 -9.39
CA GLY A 133 -5.57 2.32 -9.10
C GLY A 133 -5.69 3.70 -8.46
N TYR A 134 -4.60 4.44 -8.22
CA TYR A 134 -4.67 5.71 -7.48
C TYR A 134 -5.50 6.76 -8.23
N LEU A 135 -5.18 7.01 -9.50
CA LEU A 135 -5.79 8.10 -10.27
C LEU A 135 -7.18 7.76 -10.80
N ASP A 136 -7.37 6.51 -11.19
CA ASP A 136 -8.51 5.98 -11.93
C ASP A 136 -9.59 5.37 -11.02
N ASP A 137 -9.26 4.99 -9.78
CA ASP A 137 -10.21 4.28 -8.92
C ASP A 137 -10.24 4.79 -7.47
N ARG A 138 -9.15 4.64 -6.71
CA ARG A 138 -9.11 4.93 -5.27
C ARG A 138 -9.40 6.39 -4.95
N LYS A 139 -8.72 7.33 -5.62
CA LYS A 139 -8.94 8.77 -5.43
C LYS A 139 -10.34 9.21 -5.88
N PRO A 140 -10.80 8.89 -7.10
CA PRO A 140 -12.17 9.19 -7.51
C PRO A 140 -13.24 8.66 -6.54
N LYS A 141 -13.13 7.40 -6.10
CA LYS A 141 -14.08 6.79 -5.15
C LYS A 141 -14.10 7.49 -3.81
N LEU A 142 -12.94 7.88 -3.28
CA LEU A 142 -12.89 8.66 -2.04
C LEU A 142 -13.63 9.98 -2.22
N ILE A 143 -13.35 10.72 -3.30
CA ILE A 143 -13.99 12.00 -3.60
C ILE A 143 -15.51 11.85 -3.74
N GLU A 144 -15.97 10.83 -4.46
CA GLU A 144 -17.39 10.52 -4.62
C GLU A 144 -18.06 10.24 -3.27
N MET A 145 -17.45 9.38 -2.44
CA MET A 145 -17.98 9.08 -1.11
C MET A 145 -18.01 10.31 -0.20
N ILE A 146 -16.99 11.17 -0.24
CA ILE A 146 -16.97 12.43 0.51
C ILE A 146 -18.13 13.34 0.12
N LYS A 147 -18.45 13.41 -1.19
CA LYS A 147 -19.55 14.24 -1.70
C LYS A 147 -20.93 13.68 -1.35
N SER A 148 -21.06 12.36 -1.31
CA SER A 148 -22.35 11.68 -1.11
C SER A 148 -22.69 11.39 0.35
N ILE A 149 -21.68 11.29 1.24
CA ILE A 149 -21.87 10.93 2.64
C ILE A 149 -21.74 12.18 3.51
N ASN A 150 -22.82 12.56 4.18
CA ASN A 150 -22.81 13.69 5.11
C ASN A 150 -21.99 13.35 6.37
N CYS A 151 -20.78 13.89 6.45
CA CYS A 151 -19.93 13.81 7.63
C CYS A 151 -20.04 15.11 8.46
N GLU A 152 -21.13 15.30 9.20
CA GLU A 152 -21.49 16.57 9.88
C GLU A 152 -20.37 17.23 10.71
N LYS A 153 -19.42 16.44 11.21
CA LYS A 153 -18.28 16.91 12.05
C LYS A 153 -16.93 16.89 11.34
N THR A 154 -16.88 16.61 10.04
CA THR A 154 -15.63 16.41 9.30
C THR A 154 -15.53 17.39 8.14
N LYS A 155 -14.48 18.22 8.14
CA LYS A 155 -14.09 18.99 6.95
C LYS A 155 -13.05 18.22 6.15
N PHE A 156 -13.35 17.99 4.88
CA PHE A 156 -12.39 17.56 3.87
C PHE A 156 -11.96 18.81 3.11
N GLU A 157 -10.88 19.44 3.56
CA GLU A 157 -10.52 20.79 3.12
C GLU A 157 -9.89 20.83 1.72
N ASN A 158 -9.47 19.68 1.17
CA ASN A 158 -8.56 19.65 0.02
C ASN A 158 -8.79 18.50 -0.98
N TYR A 159 -9.95 17.82 -0.98
CA TYR A 159 -10.13 16.59 -1.76
C TYR A 159 -9.97 16.77 -3.29
N ASP A 160 -10.18 17.98 -3.82
CA ASP A 160 -9.94 18.31 -5.25
C ASP A 160 -8.47 18.66 -5.56
N SER A 161 -7.61 18.80 -4.53
CA SER A 161 -6.24 19.32 -4.64
C SER A 161 -5.15 18.38 -4.12
N TYR A 162 -5.47 17.09 -3.91
CA TYR A 162 -4.48 16.11 -3.46
C TYR A 162 -3.20 16.20 -4.29
N SER A 163 -2.12 16.59 -3.62
CA SER A 163 -0.81 16.86 -4.21
C SER A 163 0.21 16.02 -3.47
N ILE A 164 1.09 15.36 -4.22
CA ILE A 164 2.13 14.56 -3.59
C ILE A 164 3.03 15.41 -2.70
N LYS A 165 3.21 16.70 -2.99
CA LYS A 165 4.03 17.62 -2.19
C LYS A 165 3.51 17.82 -0.76
N LYS A 166 2.21 17.61 -0.54
CA LYS A 166 1.57 17.66 0.78
C LYS A 166 1.47 16.28 1.44
N SER A 167 1.80 15.22 0.71
CA SER A 167 1.74 13.83 1.19
C SER A 167 3.03 13.44 1.89
N LYS A 168 2.94 12.53 2.86
CA LYS A 168 4.12 11.90 3.44
C LYS A 168 4.97 11.14 2.41
N SER A 169 4.37 10.75 1.28
CA SER A 169 5.10 10.19 0.14
C SER A 169 6.20 11.12 -0.40
N TRP A 170 6.10 12.44 -0.22
CA TRP A 170 7.11 13.41 -0.67
C TRP A 170 8.50 13.23 -0.04
N ASP A 171 8.55 12.59 1.13
CA ASP A 171 9.77 12.35 1.89
C ASP A 171 10.38 10.96 1.62
N ALA A 172 9.77 10.15 0.76
CA ALA A 172 10.18 8.79 0.49
C ALA A 172 10.62 8.63 -0.96
N TYR A 173 11.92 8.42 -1.19
CA TYR A 173 12.51 8.37 -2.54
C TYR A 173 11.77 7.40 -3.47
N ASP A 174 11.44 6.20 -2.99
CA ASP A 174 10.76 5.18 -3.80
C ASP A 174 9.31 5.58 -4.12
N ALA A 175 8.65 6.26 -3.18
CA ALA A 175 7.29 6.74 -3.35
C ALA A 175 7.23 7.89 -4.37
N VAL A 176 8.09 8.91 -4.29
CA VAL A 176 8.10 9.99 -5.29
C VAL A 176 8.48 9.48 -6.69
N TYR A 177 9.41 8.53 -6.79
CA TYR A 177 9.76 7.93 -8.08
C TYR A 177 8.59 7.16 -8.70
N LYS A 178 7.88 6.34 -7.90
CA LYS A 178 6.71 5.59 -8.38
C LYS A 178 5.55 6.51 -8.74
N TYR A 179 5.35 7.60 -8.00
CA TYR A 179 4.33 8.59 -8.33
C TYR A 179 4.65 9.33 -9.62
N ALA A 180 5.93 9.67 -9.85
CA ALA A 180 6.36 10.34 -11.07
C ALA A 180 5.99 9.55 -12.33
N LYS A 181 5.95 8.21 -12.26
CA LYS A 181 5.53 7.33 -13.35
C LYS A 181 4.04 7.40 -13.70
N LEU A 182 3.22 8.05 -12.89
CA LEU A 182 1.80 8.27 -13.19
C LEU A 182 1.56 9.33 -14.29
N ASN A 183 2.62 10.03 -14.73
CA ASN A 183 2.57 11.05 -15.78
C ASN A 183 1.55 12.16 -15.51
N THR A 184 1.53 12.68 -14.28
CA THR A 184 0.71 13.83 -13.88
C THR A 184 1.47 15.15 -14.09
N SER A 185 0.80 16.28 -13.89
CA SER A 185 1.45 17.60 -13.86
C SER A 185 2.54 17.72 -12.80
N GLU A 186 2.51 16.89 -11.75
CA GLU A 186 3.53 16.85 -10.68
C GLU A 186 4.69 15.88 -10.98
N SER A 187 4.65 15.14 -12.09
CA SER A 187 5.63 14.08 -12.38
C SER A 187 7.06 14.60 -12.54
N LYS A 188 7.26 15.71 -13.27
CA LYS A 188 8.59 16.31 -13.46
C LYS A 188 9.21 16.69 -12.11
N GLU A 189 8.41 17.31 -11.25
CA GLU A 189 8.85 17.73 -9.91
C GLU A 189 9.09 16.54 -8.97
N SER A 190 8.29 15.49 -9.10
CA SER A 190 8.50 14.23 -8.36
C SER A 190 9.80 13.53 -8.77
N TYR A 191 10.19 13.58 -10.04
CA TYR A 191 11.50 13.09 -10.49
C TYR A 191 12.65 13.93 -9.93
N LYS A 192 12.53 15.26 -9.88
CA LYS A 192 13.54 16.12 -9.22
C LYS A 192 13.66 15.77 -7.74
N ARG A 193 12.54 15.63 -7.04
CA ARG A 193 12.53 15.23 -5.63
C ARG A 193 13.17 13.87 -5.40
N PHE A 194 12.93 12.91 -6.30
CA PHE A 194 13.62 11.63 -6.26
C PHE A 194 15.15 11.79 -6.37
N LEU A 195 15.62 12.64 -7.28
CA LEU A 195 17.06 12.93 -7.42
C LEU A 195 17.61 13.54 -6.12
N GLU A 196 16.98 14.58 -5.59
CA GLU A 196 17.36 15.22 -4.31
C GLU A 196 17.47 14.20 -3.16
N LEU A 197 16.44 13.38 -2.97
CA LEU A 197 16.40 12.38 -1.89
C LEU A 197 17.43 11.25 -2.06
N THR A 198 18.02 11.11 -3.24
CA THR A 198 18.99 10.05 -3.55
C THR A 198 20.39 10.56 -3.86
N ASP A 199 20.61 11.88 -3.81
CA ASP A 199 21.93 12.48 -4.11
C ASP A 199 22.98 11.97 -3.13
N ASP A 200 22.70 11.96 -1.83
CA ASP A 200 23.63 11.50 -0.80
C ASP A 200 23.67 9.99 -0.60
N TYR A 201 22.61 9.26 -1.01
CA TYR A 201 22.52 7.82 -0.74
C TYR A 201 23.65 7.04 -1.40
N LEU A 202 24.05 7.43 -2.62
CA LEU A 202 25.12 6.75 -3.34
C LEU A 202 26.51 7.14 -2.81
N THR A 203 26.68 8.41 -2.44
CA THR A 203 27.93 8.99 -1.90
C THR A 203 28.25 8.46 -0.50
N TRP A 204 27.26 8.42 0.39
CA TRP A 204 27.46 7.96 1.77
C TRP A 204 27.68 6.44 1.86
N ASN A 205 26.97 5.66 1.03
CA ASN A 205 27.10 4.21 1.05
C ASN A 205 28.34 3.68 0.34
N SER A 206 28.88 4.40 -0.66
CA SER A 206 30.18 4.03 -1.24
C SER A 206 31.30 4.12 -0.20
N MET A 207 31.19 5.01 0.79
CA MET A 207 32.16 5.15 1.87
C MET A 207 32.08 4.04 2.92
N LYS A 208 30.90 3.42 3.13
CA LYS A 208 30.69 2.40 4.18
C LYS A 208 30.80 0.95 3.71
N GLY A 209 31.01 0.70 2.42
CA GLY A 209 31.17 -0.66 1.87
C GLY A 209 29.96 -1.60 2.03
N ASN A 210 28.81 -1.09 2.48
CA ASN A 210 27.72 -1.89 3.05
C ASN A 210 26.41 -1.84 2.24
N VAL A 211 26.50 -1.88 0.91
CA VAL A 211 25.30 -1.93 0.06
C VAL A 211 25.27 -3.18 -0.79
N ASN A 212 24.14 -3.89 -0.73
CA ASN A 212 23.77 -4.93 -1.67
C ASN A 212 23.86 -4.36 -3.10
N LYS A 213 24.86 -4.83 -3.88
CA LYS A 213 25.20 -4.39 -5.23
C LYS A 213 23.97 -4.20 -6.13
N LYS A 214 23.01 -5.13 -6.07
CA LYS A 214 21.75 -5.10 -6.84
C LYS A 214 20.87 -3.90 -6.50
N LYS A 215 20.81 -3.50 -5.23
CA LYS A 215 20.02 -2.34 -4.78
C LYS A 215 20.63 -1.03 -5.28
N ARG A 216 21.97 -0.95 -5.31
CA ARG A 216 22.70 0.19 -5.86
C ARG A 216 22.46 0.34 -7.36
N GLU A 217 22.67 -0.73 -8.13
CA GLU A 217 22.45 -0.73 -9.59
C GLU A 217 21.02 -0.33 -9.95
N ASN A 218 20.02 -0.85 -9.22
CA ASN A 218 18.62 -0.45 -9.41
C ASN A 218 18.41 1.06 -9.16
N MET A 219 19.01 1.61 -8.11
CA MET A 219 18.88 3.04 -7.81
C MET A 219 19.57 3.92 -8.86
N GLU A 220 20.77 3.54 -9.32
CA GLU A 220 21.48 4.24 -10.39
C GLU A 220 20.68 4.25 -11.70
N ASN A 221 20.06 3.12 -12.06
CA ASN A 221 19.17 3.04 -13.23
C ASN A 221 17.95 3.96 -13.11
N LYS A 222 17.29 3.99 -11.93
CA LYS A 222 16.20 4.93 -11.67
C LYS A 222 16.65 6.40 -11.79
N ARG A 223 17.85 6.74 -11.30
CA ARG A 223 18.41 8.10 -11.42
C ARG A 223 18.69 8.49 -12.87
N LYS A 224 19.17 7.58 -13.71
CA LYS A 224 19.34 7.85 -15.16
C LYS A 224 18.00 8.23 -15.82
N ILE A 225 16.97 7.42 -15.59
CA ILE A 225 15.60 7.69 -16.08
C ILE A 225 15.09 9.04 -15.55
N ALA A 226 15.25 9.31 -14.26
CA ALA A 226 14.80 10.57 -13.67
C ALA A 226 15.51 11.78 -14.29
N ASN A 227 16.83 11.71 -14.51
CA ASN A 227 17.61 12.76 -15.17
C ASN A 227 17.15 13.05 -16.60
N GLU A 228 16.72 12.03 -17.35
CA GLU A 228 16.14 12.22 -18.69
C GLU A 228 14.77 12.90 -18.63
N LYS A 229 13.95 12.57 -17.62
CA LYS A 229 12.59 13.12 -17.45
C LYS A 229 12.56 14.55 -16.91
N VAL A 230 13.65 15.03 -16.31
CA VAL A 230 13.74 16.41 -15.78
C VAL A 230 14.36 17.41 -16.75
N LYS A 231 15.02 16.94 -17.83
CA LYS A 231 15.41 17.80 -18.96
C LYS A 231 14.13 18.30 -19.62
#